data_AF-A0A7J4TST8-F1
#
_entry.id   AF-A0A7J4TST8-F1
#
_cell.length_a   1.000
_cell.length_b   1.000
_cell.length_c   1.000
_cell.angle_alpha   90.00
_cell.angle_beta   90.00
_cell.angle_gamma   90.00
#
_symmetry.space_group_name_H-M   'P 1'
#
loop_
_entity.id
_entity.type
_entity.pdbx_description
1 polymer ?
#
loop_
_entity_poly.entity_id
_entity_poly.type
_entity_poly.pdbx_seq_one_letter_code
_entity_poly.pdbx_strand_id
1 'polypeptide(L)'
;MSEEEQRQWRGCKQWLRERAWQDYVVLIFLVTVAFYSINLTSNMKQLASPLYGGDHYFQLGSVNHILDGGNPFAGSNVIGTLPGYLPLYGMIVAYTSKFLGLEGMQGMKLFSVIFGVLGFLLLYILTAKLSDDKTTALLGFILVVNMSLLPIFKYTTFTEIMMFPLYYLCALAFLKKNTYPRAVIWGLILGLTGLSHAVGYIAAMIFFGIFVLHYLVTDYYNWNEKRVLVKKEEWKQRLKYVAVIFLLGFLIALPYWFKPIFSYGGKPSVDYTGWNSIDLSQGSNQLEFLKTTLVGTFFQFLKWGGDQTISMANLGFKGLSFILLFGLVFFILRYKIINKTSNVYFTLRRNKINYFNNFYLFISSFSPTLRNKI
;
A
#
# COMPACT_ATOMS: atom_id res chain seq x y z
N MET A 1 33.48 -1.72 -29.36
CA MET A 1 32.87 -1.44 -28.05
C MET A 1 33.85 -0.61 -27.25
N SER A 2 33.50 0.64 -26.93
CA SER A 2 34.38 1.58 -26.23
C SER A 2 34.71 1.10 -24.80
N GLU A 3 35.76 1.64 -24.17
CA GLU A 3 36.10 1.29 -22.78
C GLU A 3 34.97 1.63 -21.80
N GLU A 4 34.19 2.66 -22.10
CA GLU A 4 33.03 3.08 -21.31
C GLU A 4 31.88 2.07 -21.44
N GLU A 5 31.58 1.60 -22.66
CA GLU A 5 30.61 0.52 -22.90
C GLU A 5 31.05 -0.79 -22.21
N GLN A 6 32.35 -1.12 -22.22
CA GLN A 6 32.89 -2.27 -21.51
C GLN A 6 32.78 -2.14 -19.99
N ARG A 7 32.94 -0.92 -19.44
CA ARG A 7 32.78 -0.66 -18.01
C ARG A 7 31.32 -0.77 -17.58
N GLN A 8 30.39 -0.21 -18.37
CA GLN A 8 28.96 -0.35 -18.15
C GLN A 8 28.50 -1.81 -18.24
N TRP A 9 28.98 -2.55 -19.25
CA TRP A 9 28.68 -3.97 -19.43
C TRP A 9 29.20 -4.84 -18.28
N ARG A 10 30.43 -4.60 -17.81
CA ARG A 10 30.99 -5.28 -16.63
C ARG A 10 30.18 -4.97 -15.37
N GLY A 11 29.75 -3.72 -15.18
CA GLY A 11 28.87 -3.33 -14.09
C GLY A 11 27.52 -4.05 -14.13
N CYS A 12 26.90 -4.15 -15.31
CA CYS A 12 25.63 -4.85 -15.50
C CYS A 12 25.77 -6.36 -15.25
N LYS A 13 26.84 -6.98 -15.76
CA LYS A 13 27.14 -8.41 -15.57
C LYS A 13 27.43 -8.74 -14.10
N GLN A 14 28.16 -7.89 -13.40
CA GLN A 14 28.43 -8.04 -11.97
C GLN A 14 27.14 -7.85 -11.15
N TRP A 15 26.35 -6.82 -11.47
CA TRP A 15 25.06 -6.57 -10.83
C TRP A 15 24.10 -7.76 -10.97
N LEU A 16 24.07 -8.41 -12.14
CA LEU A 16 23.29 -9.64 -12.35
C LEU A 16 23.83 -10.80 -11.50
N ARG A 17 25.15 -11.04 -11.53
CA ARG A 17 25.76 -12.16 -10.77
C ARG A 17 25.55 -12.07 -9.26
N GLU A 18 25.41 -10.87 -8.71
CA GLU A 18 25.19 -10.64 -7.27
C GLU A 18 23.73 -10.81 -6.85
N ARG A 19 22.80 -11.04 -7.79
CA ARG A 19 21.38 -11.24 -7.49
C ARG A 19 21.10 -12.65 -7.01
N ALA A 20 20.17 -12.76 -6.05
CA ALA A 20 19.73 -14.06 -5.58
C ALA A 20 18.75 -14.66 -6.58
N TRP A 21 18.67 -15.98 -6.66
CA TRP A 21 17.82 -16.68 -7.63
C TRP A 21 16.34 -16.27 -7.55
N GLN A 22 15.86 -15.84 -6.37
CA GLN A 22 14.51 -15.35 -6.16
C GLN A 22 14.21 -14.08 -6.98
N ASP A 23 15.20 -13.18 -7.14
CA ASP A 23 15.04 -11.96 -7.93
C ASP A 23 14.81 -12.32 -9.42
N TYR A 24 15.49 -13.37 -9.91
CA TYR A 24 15.31 -13.87 -11.27
C TYR A 24 13.94 -14.52 -11.48
N VAL A 25 13.45 -15.28 -10.50
CA VAL A 25 12.10 -15.86 -10.53
C VAL A 25 11.04 -14.77 -10.65
N VAL A 26 11.17 -13.69 -9.87
CA VAL A 26 10.27 -12.54 -9.97
C VAL A 26 10.39 -11.85 -11.32
N LEU A 27 11.60 -11.66 -11.84
CA LEU A 27 11.79 -11.06 -13.17
C LEU A 27 11.10 -11.88 -14.27
N ILE A 28 11.30 -13.20 -14.27
CA ILE A 28 10.64 -14.12 -15.22
C ILE A 28 9.12 -14.04 -15.06
N PHE A 29 8.62 -13.99 -13.83
CA PHE A 29 7.20 -13.82 -13.55
C PHE A 29 6.66 -12.50 -14.12
N LEU A 30 7.35 -11.37 -13.91
CA LEU A 30 6.94 -10.06 -14.43
C LEU A 30 6.91 -10.02 -15.96
N VAL A 31 7.91 -10.62 -16.62
CA VAL A 31 7.94 -10.77 -18.08
C VAL A 31 6.76 -11.63 -18.54
N THR A 32 6.49 -12.74 -17.84
CA THR A 32 5.33 -13.61 -18.12
C THR A 32 4.01 -12.85 -17.97
N VAL A 33 3.84 -12.04 -16.92
CA VAL A 33 2.66 -11.17 -16.73
C VAL A 33 2.50 -10.20 -17.88
N ALA A 34 3.61 -9.59 -18.34
CA ALA A 34 3.58 -8.66 -19.46
C ALA A 34 3.09 -9.34 -20.74
N PHE A 35 3.70 -10.47 -21.11
CA PHE A 35 3.30 -11.25 -22.29
C PHE A 35 1.86 -11.76 -22.18
N TYR A 36 1.47 -12.30 -21.01
CA TYR A 36 0.11 -12.74 -20.76
C TYR A 36 -0.89 -11.61 -20.96
N SER A 37 -0.62 -10.43 -20.38
CA SER A 37 -1.49 -9.26 -20.50
C SER A 37 -1.56 -8.74 -21.94
N ILE A 38 -0.43 -8.72 -22.67
CA ILE A 38 -0.41 -8.34 -24.09
C ILE A 38 -1.25 -9.32 -24.92
N ASN A 39 -1.01 -10.62 -24.77
CA ASN A 39 -1.73 -11.66 -25.53
C ASN A 39 -3.24 -11.65 -25.23
N LEU A 40 -3.61 -11.41 -23.98
CA LEU A 40 -5.01 -11.33 -23.58
C LEU A 40 -5.72 -10.11 -24.19
N THR A 41 -5.02 -8.98 -24.29
CA THR A 41 -5.64 -7.68 -24.63
C THR A 41 -5.46 -7.25 -26.08
N SER A 42 -4.43 -7.75 -26.79
CA SER A 42 -4.11 -7.35 -28.16
C SER A 42 -5.27 -7.61 -29.13
N ASN A 43 -5.89 -8.79 -29.02
CA ASN A 43 -6.98 -9.23 -29.90
C ASN A 43 -8.38 -8.77 -29.46
N MET A 44 -8.50 -8.09 -28.31
CA MET A 44 -9.80 -7.62 -27.83
C MET A 44 -10.33 -6.49 -28.71
N LYS A 45 -11.40 -6.76 -29.46
CA LYS A 45 -12.17 -5.70 -30.14
C LYS A 45 -13.12 -4.96 -29.21
N GLN A 46 -13.41 -5.56 -28.06
CA GLN A 46 -14.38 -5.09 -27.09
C GLN A 46 -13.90 -5.48 -25.68
N LEU A 47 -14.27 -4.72 -24.65
CA LEU A 47 -13.94 -5.06 -23.26
C LEU A 47 -14.78 -6.26 -22.81
N ALA A 48 -14.15 -7.17 -22.07
CA ALA A 48 -14.85 -8.29 -21.42
C ALA A 48 -15.73 -7.74 -20.30
N SER A 49 -16.98 -7.42 -20.61
CA SER A 49 -17.97 -6.92 -19.68
C SER A 49 -19.37 -7.40 -20.11
N PRO A 50 -20.34 -7.49 -19.19
CA PRO A 50 -21.73 -7.84 -19.54
C PRO A 50 -22.28 -6.99 -20.69
N LEU A 51 -23.23 -7.58 -21.42
CA LEU A 51 -23.79 -7.13 -22.71
C LEU A 51 -24.34 -5.68 -22.76
N TYR A 52 -24.45 -4.99 -21.63
CA TYR A 52 -24.98 -3.62 -21.53
C TYR A 52 -24.03 -2.62 -20.86
N GLY A 53 -22.72 -2.76 -21.09
CA GLY A 53 -21.77 -1.73 -20.68
C GLY A 53 -21.43 -1.77 -19.19
N GLY A 54 -21.15 -2.96 -18.65
CA GLY A 54 -20.70 -3.12 -17.26
C GLY A 54 -19.41 -2.37 -16.93
N ASP A 55 -18.87 -2.58 -15.74
CA ASP A 55 -17.85 -1.70 -15.14
C ASP A 55 -16.71 -1.25 -16.07
N HIS A 56 -16.22 -2.13 -16.94
CA HIS A 56 -15.12 -1.81 -17.84
C HIS A 56 -15.52 -0.76 -18.90
N TYR A 57 -16.74 -0.81 -19.43
CA TYR A 57 -17.21 0.21 -20.38
C TYR A 57 -17.52 1.54 -19.69
N PHE A 58 -18.02 1.52 -18.45
CA PHE A 58 -18.19 2.74 -17.68
C PHE A 58 -16.83 3.42 -17.42
N GLN A 59 -15.80 2.63 -17.08
CA GLN A 59 -14.44 3.13 -16.94
C GLN A 59 -13.90 3.69 -18.26
N LEU A 60 -14.14 3.01 -19.38
CA LEU A 60 -13.76 3.50 -20.71
C LEU A 60 -14.45 4.82 -21.05
N GLY A 61 -15.74 4.95 -20.77
CA GLY A 61 -16.49 6.20 -20.92
C GLY A 61 -15.90 7.32 -20.08
N SER A 62 -15.47 7.03 -18.85
CA SER A 62 -14.77 8.00 -17.98
C SER A 62 -13.42 8.42 -18.57
N VAL A 63 -12.66 7.49 -19.15
CA VAL A 63 -11.39 7.79 -19.83
C VAL A 63 -11.61 8.67 -21.06
N ASN A 64 -12.58 8.32 -21.92
CA ASN A 64 -12.90 9.09 -23.12
C ASN A 64 -13.40 10.49 -22.78
N HIS A 65 -14.27 10.64 -21.77
CA HIS A 65 -14.69 11.95 -21.27
C HIS A 65 -13.51 12.86 -20.92
N ILE A 66 -12.49 12.35 -20.22
CA ILE A 66 -11.29 13.12 -19.88
C ILE A 66 -10.43 13.40 -21.12
N LEU A 67 -10.28 12.42 -22.02
CA LEU A 67 -9.54 12.58 -23.28
C LEU A 67 -10.08 13.74 -24.12
N ASP A 68 -11.41 13.79 -24.23
CA ASP A 68 -12.17 14.79 -24.99
C ASP A 68 -12.21 16.18 -24.31
N GLY A 69 -11.54 16.33 -23.17
CA GLY A 69 -11.41 17.61 -22.44
C GLY A 69 -12.41 17.81 -21.31
N GLY A 70 -13.19 16.78 -20.97
CA GLY A 70 -14.10 16.78 -19.83
C GLY A 70 -13.39 16.86 -18.48
N ASN A 71 -14.10 17.37 -17.48
CA ASN A 71 -13.60 17.46 -16.11
C ASN A 71 -13.51 16.06 -15.47
N PRO A 72 -12.32 15.61 -14.99
CA PRO A 72 -12.17 14.31 -14.32
C PRO A 72 -12.99 14.15 -13.04
N PHE A 73 -13.37 15.25 -12.40
CA PHE A 73 -14.17 15.28 -11.17
C PHE A 73 -15.66 15.48 -11.42
N ALA A 74 -16.13 15.27 -12.65
CA ALA A 74 -17.54 15.31 -13.04
C ALA A 74 -18.01 13.94 -13.56
N GLY A 75 -19.31 13.68 -13.47
CA GLY A 75 -19.93 12.51 -14.10
C GLY A 75 -19.71 12.48 -15.60
N SER A 76 -19.27 11.32 -16.12
CA SER A 76 -19.08 11.10 -17.56
C SER A 76 -20.37 10.72 -18.29
N ASN A 77 -21.40 10.31 -17.56
CA ASN A 77 -22.67 9.81 -18.10
C ASN A 77 -23.87 10.70 -17.77
N VAL A 78 -23.81 11.53 -16.73
CA VAL A 78 -24.88 12.46 -16.35
C VAL A 78 -24.27 13.81 -16.02
N ILE A 79 -24.74 14.85 -16.69
CA ILE A 79 -24.26 16.23 -16.48
C ILE A 79 -24.57 16.68 -15.05
N GLY A 80 -23.61 17.33 -14.41
CA GLY A 80 -23.77 17.91 -13.07
C GLY A 80 -23.61 16.92 -11.90
N THR A 81 -23.45 15.62 -12.17
CA THR A 81 -23.24 14.62 -11.12
C THR A 81 -21.77 14.48 -10.73
N LEU A 82 -21.53 13.83 -9.59
CA LEU A 82 -20.19 13.37 -9.20
C LEU A 82 -19.70 12.27 -10.14
N PRO A 83 -18.38 12.08 -10.28
CA PRO A 83 -17.86 11.02 -11.12
C PRO A 83 -18.27 9.68 -10.50
N GLY A 84 -18.88 8.81 -11.31
CA GLY A 84 -19.33 7.49 -10.85
C GLY A 84 -18.17 6.63 -10.37
N TYR A 85 -17.00 6.78 -10.99
CA TYR A 85 -15.74 6.15 -10.61
C TYR A 85 -14.69 7.17 -10.18
N LEU A 86 -13.80 6.73 -9.30
CA LEU A 86 -12.76 7.57 -8.73
C LEU A 86 -11.72 7.95 -9.80
N PRO A 87 -11.26 9.21 -9.84
CA PRO A 87 -10.67 9.78 -11.05
C PRO A 87 -9.23 9.35 -11.32
N LEU A 88 -8.48 8.83 -10.35
CA LEU A 88 -7.02 8.64 -10.51
C LEU A 88 -6.66 7.70 -11.68
N TYR A 89 -7.32 6.55 -11.78
CA TYR A 89 -7.09 5.62 -12.91
C TYR A 89 -7.42 6.31 -14.24
N GLY A 90 -8.60 6.92 -14.33
CA GLY A 90 -9.08 7.59 -15.54
C GLY A 90 -8.13 8.70 -15.99
N MET A 91 -7.68 9.55 -15.06
CA MET A 91 -6.74 10.63 -15.33
C MET A 91 -5.40 10.12 -15.86
N ILE A 92 -4.79 9.12 -15.21
CA ILE A 92 -3.49 8.58 -15.64
C ILE A 92 -3.58 8.02 -17.05
N VAL A 93 -4.62 7.21 -17.32
CA VAL A 93 -4.82 6.60 -18.63
C VAL A 93 -5.12 7.66 -19.68
N ALA A 94 -6.09 8.56 -19.43
CA ALA A 94 -6.50 9.57 -20.38
C ALA A 94 -5.38 10.56 -20.72
N TYR A 95 -4.71 11.15 -19.73
CA TYR A 95 -3.66 12.14 -20.03
C TYR A 95 -2.45 11.53 -20.74
N THR A 96 -2.10 10.29 -20.40
CA THR A 96 -1.01 9.60 -21.11
C THR A 96 -1.44 9.19 -22.52
N SER A 97 -2.66 8.69 -22.69
CA SER A 97 -3.21 8.40 -24.03
C SER A 97 -3.23 9.64 -24.91
N LYS A 98 -3.65 10.79 -24.37
CA LYS A 98 -3.64 12.08 -25.09
C LYS A 98 -2.24 12.47 -25.53
N PHE A 99 -1.25 12.30 -24.65
CA PHE A 99 0.15 12.58 -24.95
C PHE A 99 0.71 11.66 -26.05
N LEU A 100 0.30 10.38 -26.06
CA LEU A 100 0.77 9.37 -27.02
C LEU A 100 -0.08 9.30 -28.31
N GLY A 101 -1.15 10.08 -28.43
CA GLY A 101 -2.09 10.00 -29.56
C GLY A 101 -2.87 8.68 -29.61
N LEU A 102 -3.14 8.06 -28.46
CA LEU A 102 -3.88 6.80 -28.33
C LEU A 102 -5.36 7.04 -28.04
N GLU A 103 -6.22 6.20 -28.59
CA GLU A 103 -7.62 6.13 -28.19
C GLU A 103 -7.75 5.58 -26.75
N GLY A 104 -8.88 5.83 -26.08
CA GLY A 104 -9.09 5.39 -24.69
C GLY A 104 -8.94 3.88 -24.50
N MET A 105 -9.47 3.07 -25.42
CA MET A 105 -9.33 1.61 -25.38
C MET A 105 -7.87 1.17 -25.48
N GLN A 106 -7.12 1.77 -26.40
CA GLN A 106 -5.70 1.49 -26.60
C GLN A 106 -4.88 1.88 -25.34
N GLY A 107 -5.22 3.02 -24.74
CA GLY A 107 -4.70 3.46 -23.45
C GLY A 107 -4.92 2.43 -22.36
N MET A 108 -6.15 1.98 -22.16
CA MET A 108 -6.49 0.99 -21.14
C MET A 108 -5.75 -0.34 -21.35
N LYS A 109 -5.57 -0.79 -22.59
CA LYS A 109 -4.76 -1.99 -22.91
C LYS A 109 -3.29 -1.81 -22.54
N LEU A 110 -2.68 -0.71 -22.93
CA LEU A 110 -1.30 -0.38 -22.59
C LEU A 110 -1.11 -0.34 -21.06
N PHE A 111 -2.01 0.38 -20.37
CA PHE A 111 -1.93 0.53 -18.93
C PHE A 111 -2.26 -0.72 -18.15
N SER A 112 -3.07 -1.65 -18.70
CA SER A 112 -3.24 -2.97 -18.09
C SER A 112 -1.90 -3.70 -17.96
N VAL A 113 -1.04 -3.62 -18.98
CA VAL A 113 0.30 -4.23 -18.94
C VAL A 113 1.19 -3.50 -17.94
N ILE A 114 1.27 -2.16 -18.03
CA ILE A 114 2.12 -1.33 -17.17
C ILE A 114 1.74 -1.50 -15.70
N PHE A 115 0.46 -1.36 -15.36
CA PHE A 115 -0.01 -1.50 -13.98
C PHE A 115 0.15 -2.93 -13.47
N GLY A 116 -0.03 -3.95 -14.32
CA GLY A 116 0.21 -5.34 -13.94
C GLY A 116 1.66 -5.57 -13.53
N VAL A 117 2.61 -5.16 -14.38
CA VAL A 117 4.05 -5.32 -14.12
C VAL A 117 4.49 -4.49 -12.92
N LEU A 118 4.16 -3.20 -12.88
CA LEU A 118 4.58 -2.32 -11.80
C LEU A 118 3.94 -2.69 -10.47
N GLY A 119 2.67 -3.06 -10.47
CA GLY A 119 1.97 -3.44 -9.25
C GLY A 119 2.49 -4.73 -8.64
N PHE A 120 2.73 -5.77 -9.45
CA PHE A 120 3.37 -6.99 -8.93
C PHE A 120 4.82 -6.76 -8.49
N LEU A 121 5.57 -5.88 -9.17
CA LEU A 121 6.89 -5.47 -8.70
C LEU A 121 6.81 -4.79 -7.32
N LEU A 122 5.89 -3.83 -7.15
CA LEU A 122 5.65 -3.16 -5.87
C LEU A 122 5.26 -4.16 -4.78
N LEU A 123 4.43 -5.14 -5.11
CA LEU A 123 4.04 -6.19 -4.19
C LEU A 123 5.25 -7.03 -3.74
N TYR A 124 6.12 -7.46 -4.66
CA TYR A 124 7.34 -8.19 -4.29
C TYR A 124 8.27 -7.33 -3.42
N ILE A 125 8.41 -6.04 -3.75
CA ILE A 125 9.20 -5.11 -2.92
C ILE A 125 8.58 -5.02 -1.52
N LEU A 126 7.25 -4.96 -1.40
CA LEU A 126 6.56 -4.93 -0.12
C LEU A 126 6.83 -6.20 0.70
N THR A 127 6.65 -7.38 0.12
CA THR A 127 6.92 -8.64 0.84
C THR A 127 8.39 -8.74 1.23
N ALA A 128 9.31 -8.34 0.36
CA ALA A 128 10.74 -8.28 0.67
C ALA A 128 11.10 -7.29 1.79
N LYS A 129 10.30 -6.24 2.02
CA LYS A 129 10.50 -5.33 3.17
C LYS A 129 9.91 -5.85 4.47
N LEU A 130 8.95 -6.78 4.39
CA LEU A 130 8.30 -7.40 5.55
C LEU A 130 9.03 -8.68 6.01
N SER A 131 9.73 -9.34 5.08
CA SER A 131 10.50 -10.56 5.33
C SER A 131 11.95 -10.30 5.71
N ASP A 132 12.58 -11.27 6.38
CA ASP A 132 14.00 -11.22 6.75
C ASP A 132 14.93 -11.68 5.65
N ASP A 133 14.44 -12.57 4.79
CA ASP A 133 15.17 -13.17 3.71
C ASP A 133 14.35 -13.20 2.42
N LYS A 134 15.04 -13.39 1.30
CA LYS A 134 14.42 -13.35 -0.04
C LYS A 134 13.52 -14.55 -0.34
N THR A 135 13.74 -15.70 0.30
CA THR A 135 12.90 -16.89 0.12
C THR A 135 11.54 -16.66 0.76
N THR A 136 11.51 -16.19 2.01
CA THR A 136 10.27 -15.83 2.69
C THR A 136 9.54 -14.70 1.94
N ALA A 137 10.28 -13.72 1.40
CA ALA A 137 9.70 -12.67 0.57
C ALA A 137 9.01 -13.19 -0.70
N LEU A 138 9.66 -14.14 -1.39
CA LEU A 138 9.12 -14.79 -2.58
C LEU A 138 7.89 -15.64 -2.26
N LEU A 139 7.91 -16.39 -1.15
CA LEU A 139 6.74 -17.15 -0.70
C LEU A 139 5.56 -16.22 -0.36
N GLY A 140 5.82 -15.15 0.38
CA GLY A 140 4.81 -14.12 0.66
C GLY A 140 4.26 -13.49 -0.62
N PHE A 141 5.12 -13.24 -1.61
CA PHE A 141 4.70 -12.74 -2.91
C PHE A 141 3.78 -13.73 -3.63
N ILE A 142 4.16 -15.00 -3.73
CA ILE A 142 3.36 -16.06 -4.37
C ILE A 142 1.99 -16.23 -3.70
N LEU A 143 1.93 -16.14 -2.37
CA LEU A 143 0.67 -16.28 -1.61
C LEU A 143 -0.31 -15.12 -1.86
N VAL A 144 0.21 -13.95 -2.21
CA VAL A 144 -0.58 -12.73 -2.36
C VAL A 144 -0.93 -12.44 -3.81
N VAL A 145 -0.06 -12.85 -4.74
CA VAL A 145 -0.27 -12.65 -6.18
C VAL A 145 -1.63 -13.22 -6.57
N ASN A 146 -2.46 -12.36 -7.14
CA ASN A 146 -3.76 -12.71 -7.64
C ASN A 146 -3.82 -12.44 -9.15
N MET A 147 -3.61 -13.49 -9.94
CA MET A 147 -3.63 -13.39 -11.41
C MET A 147 -5.02 -13.12 -11.99
N SER A 148 -6.12 -13.36 -11.25
CA SER A 148 -7.47 -13.09 -11.77
C SER A 148 -7.83 -11.60 -11.84
N LEU A 149 -6.96 -10.74 -11.29
CA LEU A 149 -7.12 -9.29 -11.36
C LEU A 149 -6.57 -8.71 -12.68
N LEU A 150 -5.90 -9.54 -13.49
CA LEU A 150 -5.54 -9.18 -14.87
C LEU A 150 -6.69 -9.51 -15.81
N PRO A 151 -6.98 -8.65 -16.81
CA PRO A 151 -6.34 -7.37 -17.10
C PRO A 151 -6.83 -6.22 -16.20
N ILE A 152 -5.99 -5.22 -15.96
CA ILE A 152 -6.30 -4.08 -15.09
C ILE A 152 -7.02 -2.99 -15.90
N PHE A 153 -8.33 -3.16 -16.06
CA PHE A 153 -9.21 -2.24 -16.80
C PHE A 153 -10.09 -1.35 -15.93
N LYS A 154 -9.94 -1.35 -14.61
CA LYS A 154 -10.73 -0.47 -13.74
C LYS A 154 -9.99 -0.03 -12.49
N TYR A 155 -10.48 1.08 -11.93
CA TYR A 155 -9.93 1.72 -10.74
C TYR A 155 -9.82 0.80 -9.52
N THR A 156 -10.73 -0.18 -9.37
CA THR A 156 -10.69 -1.17 -8.27
C THR A 156 -9.44 -2.03 -8.34
N THR A 157 -9.24 -2.77 -9.44
CA THR A 157 -8.07 -3.65 -9.59
C THR A 157 -6.76 -2.85 -9.60
N PHE A 158 -6.77 -1.65 -10.17
CA PHE A 158 -5.67 -0.69 -10.09
C PHE A 158 -5.30 -0.33 -8.65
N THR A 159 -6.30 -0.02 -7.82
CA THR A 159 -6.06 0.36 -6.42
C THR A 159 -5.48 -0.80 -5.63
N GLU A 160 -6.04 -2.00 -5.83
CA GLU A 160 -5.63 -3.22 -5.15
C GLU A 160 -4.18 -3.61 -5.48
N ILE A 161 -3.84 -3.63 -6.77
CA ILE A 161 -2.54 -4.12 -7.24
C ILE A 161 -1.44 -3.07 -7.09
N MET A 162 -1.77 -1.78 -7.18
CA MET A 162 -0.75 -0.73 -7.23
C MET A 162 -0.81 0.22 -6.03
N MET A 163 -1.96 0.84 -5.77
CA MET A 163 -2.04 1.91 -4.77
C MET A 163 -1.86 1.38 -3.34
N PHE A 164 -2.41 0.21 -3.01
CA PHE A 164 -2.22 -0.37 -1.68
C PHE A 164 -0.77 -0.80 -1.41
N PRO A 165 -0.09 -1.58 -2.28
CA PRO A 165 1.32 -1.88 -2.06
C PRO A 165 2.17 -0.63 -1.91
N LEU A 166 1.93 0.39 -2.74
CA LEU A 166 2.63 1.67 -2.67
C LEU A 166 2.37 2.41 -1.35
N TYR A 167 1.12 2.44 -0.89
CA TYR A 167 0.72 3.05 0.39
C TYR A 167 1.46 2.40 1.57
N TYR A 168 1.47 1.07 1.66
CA TYR A 168 2.16 0.36 2.73
C TYR A 168 3.68 0.49 2.64
N LEU A 169 4.26 0.49 1.44
CA LEU A 169 5.68 0.76 1.25
C LEU A 169 6.08 2.14 1.78
N CYS A 170 5.26 3.16 1.55
CA CYS A 170 5.49 4.50 2.07
C CYS A 170 5.38 4.56 3.61
N ALA A 171 4.39 3.87 4.18
CA ALA A 171 4.25 3.74 5.63
C ALA A 171 5.49 3.06 6.27
N LEU A 172 5.96 1.94 5.70
CA LEU A 172 7.16 1.24 6.15
C LEU A 172 8.42 2.08 6.00
N ALA A 173 8.55 2.80 4.87
CA ALA A 173 9.65 3.71 4.65
C ALA A 173 9.66 4.81 5.72
N PHE A 174 8.50 5.40 6.03
CA PHE A 174 8.39 6.40 7.09
C PHE A 174 8.82 5.82 8.44
N LEU A 175 8.27 4.66 8.84
CA LEU A 175 8.63 3.99 10.10
C LEU A 175 10.13 3.73 10.26
N LYS A 176 10.81 3.37 9.17
CA LYS A 176 12.27 3.13 9.21
C LYS A 176 13.06 4.41 9.48
N LYS A 177 12.57 5.58 9.07
CA LYS A 177 13.21 6.88 9.32
C LYS A 177 12.17 8.00 9.24
N ASN A 178 11.81 8.56 10.38
CA ASN A 178 10.80 9.60 10.47
C ASN A 178 11.37 10.95 10.00
N THR A 179 11.23 11.25 8.71
CA THR A 179 11.67 12.53 8.10
C THR A 179 10.52 13.20 7.36
N TYR A 180 10.57 14.53 7.23
CA TYR A 180 9.57 15.28 6.48
C TYR A 180 9.41 14.81 5.02
N PRO A 181 10.48 14.54 4.24
CA PRO A 181 10.30 14.02 2.88
C PRO A 181 9.49 12.73 2.83
N ARG A 182 9.68 11.81 3.79
CA ARG A 182 8.91 10.56 3.84
C ARG A 182 7.47 10.79 4.30
N ALA A 183 7.25 11.71 5.24
CA ALA A 183 5.91 12.12 5.64
C ALA A 183 5.14 12.75 4.46
N VAL A 184 5.79 13.60 3.68
CA VAL A 184 5.22 14.23 2.47
C VAL A 184 4.86 13.18 1.44
N ILE A 185 5.80 12.30 1.07
CA ILE A 185 5.55 11.21 0.10
C ILE A 185 4.39 10.34 0.56
N TRP A 186 4.35 9.97 1.85
CA TRP A 186 3.26 9.13 2.35
C TRP A 186 1.91 9.86 2.35
N GLY A 187 1.87 11.14 2.73
CA GLY A 187 0.68 11.98 2.61
C GLY A 187 0.17 12.11 1.17
N LEU A 188 1.08 12.30 0.20
CA LEU A 188 0.75 12.30 -1.23
C LEU A 188 0.08 10.98 -1.64
N ILE A 189 0.68 9.84 -1.30
CA ILE A 189 0.12 8.52 -1.64
C ILE A 189 -1.22 8.28 -0.93
N LEU A 190 -1.36 8.67 0.34
CA LEU A 190 -2.64 8.58 1.06
C LEU A 190 -3.76 9.35 0.33
N GLY A 191 -3.47 10.56 -0.14
CA GLY A 191 -4.42 11.36 -0.91
C GLY A 191 -4.75 10.77 -2.27
N LEU A 192 -3.74 10.24 -2.98
CA LEU A 192 -3.93 9.54 -4.24
C LEU A 192 -4.77 8.27 -4.07
N THR A 193 -4.60 7.52 -2.97
CA THR A 193 -5.51 6.41 -2.61
C THR A 193 -6.94 6.91 -2.42
N GLY A 194 -7.11 8.12 -1.84
CA GLY A 194 -8.38 8.85 -1.76
C GLY A 194 -9.05 9.12 -3.10
N LEU A 195 -8.26 9.32 -4.15
CA LEU A 195 -8.70 9.52 -5.53
C LEU A 195 -8.73 8.23 -6.35
N SER A 196 -8.33 7.09 -5.78
CA SER A 196 -8.26 5.82 -6.50
C SER A 196 -9.43 4.90 -6.19
N HIS A 197 -9.90 4.84 -4.94
CA HIS A 197 -11.05 4.00 -4.55
C HIS A 197 -11.66 4.45 -3.23
N ALA A 198 -13.00 4.59 -3.16
CA ALA A 198 -13.66 5.07 -1.96
C ALA A 198 -13.47 4.15 -0.74
N VAL A 199 -13.81 2.86 -0.88
CA VAL A 199 -13.63 1.87 0.20
C VAL A 199 -12.15 1.73 0.58
N GLY A 200 -11.25 1.82 -0.39
CA GLY A 200 -9.83 1.68 -0.14
C GLY A 200 -9.25 2.88 0.60
N TYR A 201 -9.77 4.08 0.35
CA TYR A 201 -9.43 5.25 1.13
C TYR A 201 -9.86 5.13 2.59
N ILE A 202 -11.09 4.68 2.84
CA ILE A 202 -11.57 4.43 4.21
C ILE A 202 -10.67 3.41 4.92
N ALA A 203 -10.32 2.30 4.25
CA ALA A 203 -9.40 1.31 4.80
C ALA A 203 -8.01 1.90 5.09
N ALA A 204 -7.47 2.73 4.18
CA ALA A 204 -6.20 3.41 4.36
C ALA A 204 -6.25 4.40 5.55
N MET A 205 -7.36 5.13 5.72
CA MET A 205 -7.58 6.05 6.84
C MET A 205 -7.71 5.32 8.18
N ILE A 206 -8.41 4.18 8.23
CA ILE A 206 -8.48 3.33 9.44
C ILE A 206 -7.08 2.84 9.79
N PHE A 207 -6.34 2.32 8.81
CA PHE A 207 -4.96 1.90 9.01
C PHE A 207 -4.08 3.07 9.50
N PHE A 208 -4.24 4.26 8.92
CA PHE A 208 -3.54 5.46 9.36
C PHE A 208 -3.88 5.83 10.81
N GLY A 209 -5.15 5.72 11.21
CA GLY A 209 -5.57 5.94 12.60
C GLY A 209 -4.92 4.94 13.57
N ILE A 210 -4.93 3.64 13.24
CA ILE A 210 -4.26 2.60 14.02
C ILE A 210 -2.75 2.87 14.09
N PHE A 211 -2.15 3.26 12.96
CA PHE A 211 -0.76 3.66 12.88
C PHE A 211 -0.47 4.84 13.81
N VAL A 212 -1.28 5.90 13.80
CA VAL A 212 -1.09 7.09 14.64
C VAL A 212 -1.17 6.71 16.11
N LEU A 213 -2.14 5.89 16.50
CA LEU A 213 -2.25 5.37 17.87
C LEU A 213 -0.99 4.59 18.25
N HIS A 214 -0.53 3.68 17.39
CA HIS A 214 0.69 2.91 17.63
C HIS A 214 1.93 3.82 17.76
N TYR A 215 2.12 4.71 16.79
CA TYR A 215 3.27 5.59 16.64
C TYR A 215 3.37 6.66 17.74
N LEU A 216 2.25 7.14 18.26
CA LEU A 216 2.24 8.13 19.34
C LEU A 216 2.24 7.50 20.73
N VAL A 217 1.62 6.32 20.91
CA VAL A 217 1.39 5.74 22.24
C VAL A 217 2.32 4.57 22.55
N THR A 218 2.48 3.61 21.64
CA THR A 218 3.08 2.31 21.95
C THR A 218 4.59 2.41 22.21
N ASP A 219 5.28 3.31 21.52
CA ASP A 219 6.71 3.56 21.71
C ASP A 219 7.05 4.13 23.10
N TYR A 220 6.06 4.74 23.77
CA TYR A 220 6.27 5.42 25.05
C TYR A 220 5.54 4.74 26.21
N TYR A 221 4.71 3.73 25.96
CA TYR A 221 4.06 3.01 27.02
C TYR A 221 5.03 2.02 27.68
N ASN A 222 5.43 2.32 28.92
CA ASN A 222 6.15 1.35 29.74
C ASN A 222 5.14 0.33 30.29
N TRP A 223 5.15 -0.88 29.71
CA TRP A 223 4.25 -1.96 30.09
C TRP A 223 4.42 -2.42 31.54
N ASN A 224 5.64 -2.33 32.09
CA ASN A 224 5.92 -2.76 33.45
C ASN A 224 5.39 -1.74 34.47
N GLU A 225 5.59 -0.45 34.18
CA GLU A 225 5.18 0.64 35.05
C GLU A 225 3.75 1.14 34.77
N LYS A 226 3.09 0.58 33.74
CA LYS A 226 1.76 0.97 33.24
C LYS A 226 1.61 2.49 33.03
N ARG A 227 2.68 3.18 32.62
CA ARG A 227 2.69 4.63 32.40
C ARG A 227 3.34 5.01 31.07
N VAL A 228 2.91 6.13 30.51
CA VAL A 228 3.47 6.67 29.26
C VAL A 228 4.65 7.59 29.59
N LEU A 229 5.85 7.20 29.19
CA LEU A 229 7.10 7.95 29.38
C LEU A 229 7.35 8.87 28.18
N VAL A 230 6.47 9.84 27.93
CA VAL A 230 6.60 10.74 26.78
C VAL A 230 7.46 11.96 27.13
N LYS A 231 8.56 12.17 26.40
CA LYS A 231 9.22 13.49 26.37
C LYS A 231 8.42 14.42 25.47
N LYS A 232 7.92 15.53 26.05
CA LYS A 232 7.03 16.50 25.37
C LYS A 232 7.54 16.94 23.99
N GLU A 233 8.85 17.17 23.83
CA GLU A 233 9.43 17.64 22.56
C GLU A 233 9.44 16.57 21.47
N GLU A 234 9.69 15.30 21.81
CA GLU A 234 9.63 14.21 20.83
C GLU A 234 8.20 14.01 20.33
N TRP A 235 7.22 14.11 21.22
CA TRP A 235 5.81 13.95 20.87
C TRP A 235 5.31 15.06 19.95
N LYS A 236 5.67 16.32 20.24
CA LYS A 236 5.37 17.45 19.33
C LYS A 236 5.94 17.19 17.94
N GLN A 237 7.18 16.70 17.83
CA GLN A 237 7.79 16.43 16.54
C GLN A 237 7.09 15.29 15.79
N ARG A 238 6.69 14.22 16.48
CA ARG A 238 5.89 13.13 15.89
C ARG A 238 4.52 13.62 15.41
N LEU A 239 3.84 14.45 16.21
CA LEU A 239 2.56 15.04 15.85
C LEU A 239 2.67 15.91 14.59
N LYS A 240 3.77 16.67 14.42
CA LYS A 240 4.03 17.42 13.18
C LYS A 240 4.11 16.49 11.96
N TYR A 241 4.79 15.34 12.06
CA TYR A 241 4.83 14.40 10.94
C TYR A 241 3.45 13.82 10.62
N VAL A 242 2.69 13.41 11.65
CA VAL A 242 1.32 12.92 11.49
C VAL A 242 0.44 13.98 10.83
N ALA A 243 0.53 15.23 11.28
CA ALA A 243 -0.21 16.35 10.72
C ALA A 243 0.14 16.58 9.24
N VAL A 244 1.44 16.51 8.87
CA VAL A 244 1.86 16.63 7.46
C VAL A 244 1.26 15.52 6.59
N ILE A 245 1.32 14.26 7.05
CA ILE A 245 0.76 13.12 6.31
C ILE A 245 -0.76 13.31 6.12
N PHE A 246 -1.46 13.62 7.21
CA PHE A 246 -2.91 13.79 7.22
C PHE A 246 -3.35 14.96 6.35
N LEU A 247 -2.78 16.15 6.54
CA LEU A 247 -3.18 17.35 5.81
C LEU A 247 -2.95 17.21 4.32
N LEU A 248 -1.79 16.69 3.89
CA LEU A 248 -1.53 16.45 2.47
C LEU A 248 -2.48 15.40 1.89
N GLY A 249 -2.66 14.28 2.59
CA GLY A 249 -3.56 13.22 2.14
C GLY A 249 -5.01 13.70 2.03
N PHE A 250 -5.48 14.46 3.02
CA PHE A 250 -6.82 15.03 3.03
C PHE A 250 -7.01 16.06 1.91
N LEU A 251 -6.08 17.02 1.76
CA LEU A 251 -6.19 18.08 0.76
C LEU A 251 -6.15 17.55 -0.68
N ILE A 252 -5.36 16.51 -0.96
CA ILE A 252 -5.31 15.88 -2.29
C ILE A 252 -6.57 15.08 -2.59
N ALA A 253 -7.15 14.42 -1.58
CA ALA A 253 -8.40 13.68 -1.73
C ALA A 253 -9.62 14.64 -1.86
N LEU A 254 -9.51 15.85 -1.31
CA LEU A 254 -10.60 16.82 -1.20
C LEU A 254 -11.36 17.12 -2.50
N PRO A 255 -10.74 17.24 -3.69
CA PRO A 255 -11.48 17.54 -4.93
C PRO A 255 -12.63 16.57 -5.22
N TYR A 256 -12.47 15.29 -4.87
CA TYR A 256 -13.57 14.32 -4.94
C TYR A 256 -14.43 14.34 -3.68
N TRP A 257 -13.79 14.32 -2.51
CA TRP A 257 -14.47 14.13 -1.22
C TRP A 257 -15.19 15.37 -0.69
N PHE A 258 -15.00 16.54 -1.30
CA PHE A 258 -15.61 17.79 -0.86
C PHE A 258 -17.15 17.71 -0.87
N LYS A 259 -17.76 17.33 -2.00
CA LYS A 259 -19.23 17.24 -2.08
C LYS A 259 -19.79 16.17 -1.14
N PRO A 260 -19.26 14.92 -1.11
CA PRO A 260 -19.71 13.92 -0.14
C PRO A 260 -19.67 14.39 1.32
N ILE A 261 -18.58 15.05 1.73
CA ILE A 261 -18.39 15.45 3.14
C ILE A 261 -19.17 16.71 3.47
N PHE A 262 -18.97 17.79 2.71
CA PHE A 262 -19.44 19.13 3.08
C PHE A 262 -20.80 19.48 2.46
N SER A 263 -21.09 19.00 1.24
CA SER A 263 -22.37 19.30 0.58
C SER A 263 -23.46 18.31 0.96
N TYR A 264 -23.12 17.02 1.06
CA TYR A 264 -24.09 15.96 1.39
C TYR A 264 -24.06 15.58 2.88
N GLY A 265 -23.15 16.17 3.67
CA GLY A 265 -23.06 15.90 5.11
C GLY A 265 -22.72 14.45 5.44
N GLY A 266 -21.98 13.76 4.56
CA GLY A 266 -21.68 12.34 4.68
C GLY A 266 -22.84 11.40 4.36
N LYS A 267 -24.00 11.92 3.92
CA LYS A 267 -25.12 11.09 3.48
C LYS A 267 -24.84 10.56 2.06
N PRO A 268 -25.13 9.28 1.77
CA PRO A 268 -25.09 8.78 0.40
C PRO A 268 -26.08 9.58 -0.45
N SER A 269 -25.78 9.76 -1.74
CA SER A 269 -26.79 10.32 -2.65
C SER A 269 -27.99 9.38 -2.71
N VAL A 270 -29.19 9.96 -2.82
CA VAL A 270 -30.46 9.22 -2.86
C VAL A 270 -30.44 8.13 -3.92
N ASP A 271 -29.82 8.43 -5.08
CA ASP A 271 -29.72 7.50 -6.20
C ASP A 271 -28.65 6.41 -5.99
N TYR A 272 -27.62 6.62 -5.17
CA TYR A 272 -26.56 5.61 -5.01
C TYR A 272 -27.08 4.38 -4.26
N THR A 273 -27.87 4.59 -3.22
CA THR A 273 -28.46 3.49 -2.44
C THR A 273 -29.51 2.72 -3.23
N GLY A 274 -30.25 3.40 -4.11
CA GLY A 274 -31.29 2.75 -4.92
C GLY A 274 -30.75 1.81 -6.00
N TRP A 275 -29.51 2.03 -6.46
CA TRP A 275 -28.97 1.34 -7.63
C TRP A 275 -27.92 0.28 -7.28
N ASN A 276 -27.29 0.38 -6.11
CA ASN A 276 -26.02 -0.33 -5.86
C ASN A 276 -25.91 -1.04 -4.50
N SER A 277 -26.94 -1.00 -3.65
CA SER A 277 -26.78 -1.56 -2.30
C SER A 277 -28.05 -2.21 -1.77
N ILE A 278 -27.83 -3.31 -1.04
CA ILE A 278 -28.74 -3.80 -0.02
C ILE A 278 -29.08 -2.61 0.90
N ASP A 279 -30.35 -2.45 1.26
CA ASP A 279 -30.80 -1.39 2.16
C ASP A 279 -30.16 -1.53 3.55
N LEU A 280 -29.01 -0.89 3.75
CA LEU A 280 -28.28 -0.89 5.02
C LEU A 280 -28.95 -0.01 6.08
N SER A 281 -30.11 0.61 5.82
CA SER A 281 -30.87 1.27 6.89
C SER A 281 -31.50 0.25 7.86
N GLN A 282 -31.67 -1.00 7.42
CA GLN A 282 -32.21 -2.08 8.23
C GLN A 282 -31.10 -2.83 8.98
N GLY A 283 -31.25 -3.02 10.29
CA GLY A 283 -30.26 -3.70 11.13
C GLY A 283 -29.98 -5.15 10.73
N SER A 284 -30.98 -5.87 10.19
CA SER A 284 -30.82 -7.22 9.64
C SER A 284 -29.84 -7.26 8.48
N ASN A 285 -29.99 -6.33 7.53
CA ASN A 285 -29.13 -6.19 6.36
C ASN A 285 -27.71 -5.78 6.75
N GLN A 286 -27.55 -4.93 7.76
CA GLN A 286 -26.24 -4.58 8.31
C GLN A 286 -25.53 -5.81 8.91
N LEU A 287 -26.25 -6.62 9.70
CA LEU A 287 -25.72 -7.85 10.29
C LEU A 287 -25.38 -8.90 9.23
N GLU A 288 -26.23 -9.07 8.22
CA GLU A 288 -25.98 -9.99 7.12
C GLU A 288 -24.80 -9.54 6.26
N PHE A 289 -24.71 -8.24 5.96
CA PHE A 289 -23.55 -7.67 5.26
C PHE A 289 -22.27 -7.88 6.07
N LEU A 290 -22.29 -7.61 7.38
CA LEU A 290 -21.15 -7.85 8.28
C LEU A 290 -20.79 -9.33 8.30
N LYS A 291 -21.75 -10.23 8.52
CA LYS A 291 -21.53 -11.68 8.54
C LYS A 291 -20.95 -12.17 7.22
N THR A 292 -21.53 -11.77 6.09
CA THR A 292 -21.09 -12.16 4.75
C THR A 292 -19.70 -11.60 4.45
N THR A 293 -19.41 -10.38 4.90
CA THR A 293 -18.08 -9.76 4.79
C THR A 293 -17.07 -10.51 5.66
N LEU A 294 -17.39 -10.80 6.93
CA LEU A 294 -16.50 -11.52 7.85
C LEU A 294 -16.26 -12.96 7.39
N VAL A 295 -17.31 -13.72 7.08
CA VAL A 295 -17.18 -15.09 6.53
C VAL A 295 -16.46 -15.06 5.19
N GLY A 296 -16.83 -14.11 4.34
CA GLY A 296 -16.19 -13.89 3.05
C GLY A 296 -14.70 -13.58 3.18
N THR A 297 -14.28 -12.83 4.19
CA THR A 297 -12.90 -12.33 4.38
C THR A 297 -12.04 -13.29 5.19
N PHE A 298 -12.58 -13.83 6.28
CA PHE A 298 -11.84 -14.64 7.25
C PHE A 298 -12.02 -16.14 7.07
N PHE A 299 -13.12 -16.60 6.46
CA PHE A 299 -13.49 -18.02 6.45
C PHE A 299 -13.75 -18.59 5.05
N GLN A 300 -13.31 -17.90 3.99
CA GLN A 300 -13.47 -18.39 2.62
C GLN A 300 -12.69 -19.69 2.35
N PHE A 301 -11.59 -19.93 3.07
CA PHE A 301 -10.89 -21.21 3.01
C PHE A 301 -11.70 -22.37 3.62
N LEU A 302 -12.72 -22.11 4.44
CA LEU A 302 -13.63 -23.13 4.96
C LEU A 302 -14.74 -23.51 3.97
N LYS A 303 -14.95 -22.71 2.91
CA LYS A 303 -15.85 -23.05 1.78
C LYS A 303 -15.17 -23.94 0.73
N TRP A 304 -14.01 -24.51 1.07
CA TRP A 304 -13.32 -25.48 0.25
C TRP A 304 -14.14 -26.79 0.22
N GLY A 305 -14.94 -26.98 -0.85
CA GLY A 305 -15.76 -28.19 -1.03
C GLY A 305 -17.19 -27.99 -1.54
N GLY A 306 -17.64 -26.77 -1.85
CA GLY A 306 -18.93 -26.55 -2.54
C GLY A 306 -18.74 -26.28 -4.03
N ASP A 307 -19.73 -26.62 -4.87
CA ASP A 307 -19.77 -26.49 -6.35
C ASP A 307 -19.46 -25.10 -6.93
N GLN A 308 -19.21 -24.11 -6.10
CA GLN A 308 -18.63 -22.84 -6.54
C GLN A 308 -17.12 -23.01 -6.58
N THR A 309 -16.57 -23.05 -7.79
CA THR A 309 -15.14 -22.85 -8.07
C THR A 309 -14.69 -21.52 -7.47
N ILE A 310 -14.37 -21.52 -6.18
CA ILE A 310 -13.64 -20.45 -5.52
C ILE A 310 -12.25 -20.52 -6.14
N SER A 311 -12.07 -19.75 -7.20
CA SER A 311 -10.78 -19.48 -7.80
C SER A 311 -9.80 -19.15 -6.68
N MET A 312 -8.67 -19.86 -6.61
CA MET A 312 -7.53 -19.59 -5.70
C MET A 312 -7.16 -18.10 -5.65
N ALA A 313 -7.50 -17.38 -6.71
CA ALA A 313 -7.39 -15.95 -6.89
C ALA A 313 -8.19 -15.13 -5.84
N ASN A 314 -9.41 -15.53 -5.47
CA ASN A 314 -10.19 -14.88 -4.40
C ASN A 314 -9.58 -15.08 -3.01
N LEU A 315 -8.86 -16.20 -2.80
CA LEU A 315 -8.14 -16.47 -1.57
C LEU A 315 -6.94 -15.53 -1.40
N GLY A 316 -6.24 -15.18 -2.49
CA GLY A 316 -5.07 -14.30 -2.47
C GLY A 316 -5.38 -12.86 -2.04
N PHE A 317 -6.51 -12.28 -2.46
CA PHE A 317 -6.88 -10.90 -2.11
C PHE A 317 -7.36 -10.74 -0.67
N LYS A 318 -8.18 -11.69 -0.20
CA LYS A 318 -8.67 -11.68 1.18
C LYS A 318 -7.60 -12.18 2.15
N GLY A 319 -6.76 -13.10 1.67
CA GLY A 319 -5.49 -13.47 2.27
C GLY A 319 -4.52 -12.30 2.37
N LEU A 320 -4.43 -11.39 1.39
CA LEU A 320 -3.63 -10.16 1.48
C LEU A 320 -4.18 -9.20 2.52
N SER A 321 -5.50 -8.97 2.52
CA SER A 321 -6.14 -8.13 3.53
C SER A 321 -5.95 -8.72 4.93
N PHE A 322 -6.03 -10.05 5.05
CA PHE A 322 -5.75 -10.80 6.27
C PHE A 322 -4.27 -10.74 6.66
N ILE A 323 -3.33 -10.93 5.74
CA ILE A 323 -1.88 -10.86 5.93
C ILE A 323 -1.43 -9.42 6.18
N LEU A 324 -2.12 -8.40 5.71
CA LEU A 324 -1.81 -6.99 6.01
C LEU A 324 -2.38 -6.59 7.36
N LEU A 325 -3.56 -7.09 7.75
CA LEU A 325 -4.14 -6.88 9.08
C LEU A 325 -3.35 -7.66 10.15
N PHE A 326 -3.10 -8.95 9.93
CA PHE A 326 -2.25 -9.77 10.80
C PHE A 326 -0.78 -9.41 10.67
N GLY A 327 -0.32 -8.96 9.50
CA GLY A 327 1.03 -8.47 9.28
C GLY A 327 1.24 -7.14 9.95
N LEU A 328 0.23 -6.27 10.07
CA LEU A 328 0.27 -5.11 10.96
C LEU A 328 0.39 -5.58 12.42
N VAL A 329 -0.41 -6.56 12.85
CA VAL A 329 -0.32 -7.13 14.21
C VAL A 329 1.07 -7.76 14.45
N PHE A 330 1.57 -8.57 13.53
CA PHE A 330 2.89 -9.20 13.57
C PHE A 330 4.00 -8.17 13.47
N PHE A 331 3.85 -7.12 12.67
CA PHE A 331 4.79 -6.03 12.54
C PHE A 331 4.87 -5.23 13.84
N ILE A 332 3.73 -4.91 14.46
CA ILE A 332 3.65 -4.30 15.80
C ILE A 332 4.33 -5.21 16.84
N LEU A 333 4.05 -6.51 16.82
CA LEU A 333 4.65 -7.49 17.73
C LEU A 333 6.16 -7.66 17.50
N ARG A 334 6.60 -7.66 16.24
CA ARG A 334 7.99 -7.87 15.82
C ARG A 334 8.85 -6.64 16.04
N TYR A 335 8.32 -5.44 15.77
CA TYR A 335 8.95 -4.18 16.13
C TYR A 335 9.19 -4.11 17.64
N LYS A 336 8.24 -4.60 18.45
CA LYS A 336 8.40 -4.74 19.90
C LYS A 336 9.54 -5.70 20.28
N ILE A 337 9.73 -6.80 19.56
CA ILE A 337 10.84 -7.76 19.79
C ILE A 337 12.20 -7.15 19.42
N ILE A 338 12.29 -6.47 18.27
CA ILE A 338 13.53 -5.81 17.79
C ILE A 338 13.93 -4.64 18.72
N ASN A 339 12.96 -3.88 19.22
CA ASN A 339 13.23 -2.83 20.21
C ASN A 339 13.58 -3.38 21.59
N LYS A 340 13.07 -4.56 21.96
CA LYS A 340 13.45 -5.23 23.22
C LYS A 340 14.91 -5.70 23.18
N THR A 341 15.38 -6.26 22.07
CA THR A 341 16.78 -6.67 21.93
C THR A 341 17.74 -5.47 21.83
N SER A 342 17.39 -4.42 21.09
CA SER A 342 18.25 -3.22 21.01
C SER A 342 18.35 -2.46 22.35
N ASN A 343 17.29 -2.39 23.16
CA ASN A 343 17.36 -1.86 24.52
C ASN A 343 18.21 -2.73 25.47
N VAL A 344 18.21 -4.06 25.32
CA VAL A 344 19.11 -4.94 26.08
C VAL A 344 20.57 -4.67 25.70
N TYR A 345 20.88 -4.52 24.42
CA TYR A 345 22.24 -4.15 23.98
C TYR A 345 22.65 -2.75 24.46
N PHE A 346 21.74 -1.77 24.45
CA PHE A 346 22.03 -0.42 24.94
C PHE A 346 22.26 -0.40 26.46
N THR A 347 21.46 -1.18 27.21
CA THR A 347 21.60 -1.32 28.66
C THR A 347 22.89 -2.07 29.02
N LEU A 348 23.23 -3.14 28.30
CA LEU A 348 24.50 -3.86 28.48
C LEU A 348 25.71 -2.99 28.13
N ARG A 349 25.63 -2.17 27.07
CA ARG A 349 26.71 -1.24 26.69
C ARG A 349 26.89 -0.13 27.73
N ARG A 350 25.79 0.41 28.26
CA ARG A 350 25.80 1.43 29.32
C ARG A 350 26.33 0.85 30.65
N ASN A 351 25.95 -0.38 30.99
CA ASN A 351 26.50 -1.09 32.14
C ASN A 351 27.98 -1.42 31.95
N LYS A 352 28.43 -1.81 30.75
CA LYS A 352 29.86 -2.00 30.46
C LYS A 352 30.66 -0.70 30.62
N ILE A 353 30.12 0.43 30.16
CA ILE A 353 30.76 1.76 30.32
C ILE A 353 30.79 2.18 31.80
N ASN A 354 29.72 1.94 32.56
CA ASN A 354 29.71 2.22 33.99
C ASN A 354 30.65 1.31 34.79
N TYR A 355 30.76 0.02 34.42
CA TYR A 355 31.76 -0.87 35.01
C TYR A 355 33.18 -0.43 34.67
N PHE A 356 33.45 0.00 33.43
CA PHE A 356 34.76 0.52 33.04
C PHE A 356 35.10 1.82 33.78
N ASN A 357 34.15 2.75 33.92
CA ASN A 357 34.37 4.01 34.64
C ASN A 357 34.53 3.78 36.15
N ASN A 358 33.75 2.88 36.75
CA ASN A 358 33.91 2.52 38.17
C ASN A 358 35.20 1.76 38.43
N PHE A 359 35.63 0.90 37.49
CA PHE A 359 36.92 0.20 37.58
C PHE A 359 38.10 1.17 37.40
N TYR A 360 37.98 2.15 36.50
CA TYR A 360 39.00 3.19 36.31
C TYR A 360 39.10 4.10 37.54
N LEU A 361 37.96 4.50 38.13
CA LEU A 361 37.92 5.26 39.38
C LEU A 361 38.52 4.44 40.55
N PHE A 362 38.20 3.16 40.64
CA PHE A 362 38.76 2.23 41.64
C PHE A 362 40.29 2.06 41.48
N ILE A 363 40.82 1.86 40.27
CA ILE A 363 42.27 1.80 40.05
C ILE A 363 42.93 3.14 40.38
N SER A 364 42.28 4.25 40.03
CA SER A 364 42.81 5.60 40.28
C SER A 364 42.87 5.98 41.77
N SER A 365 42.20 5.23 42.65
CA SER A 365 42.25 5.43 44.10
C SER A 365 43.35 4.62 44.82
N PHE A 366 43.99 3.65 44.16
CA PHE A 366 44.99 2.77 44.79
C PHE A 366 46.46 3.09 44.46
N SER A 367 46.75 3.98 43.49
CA SER A 367 48.14 4.35 43.22
C SER A 367 48.26 5.67 42.43
N PRO A 368 48.85 6.73 43.02
CA PRO A 368 49.18 7.95 42.28
C PRO A 368 50.17 7.72 41.14
N THR A 369 51.00 6.68 41.22
CA THR A 369 52.09 6.37 40.28
C THR A 369 51.64 5.68 38.99
N LEU A 370 50.46 5.04 38.96
CA LEU A 370 49.91 4.44 37.72
C LEU A 370 49.22 5.45 36.78
N ARG A 371 48.90 6.65 37.27
CA ARG A 371 48.14 7.67 36.51
C ARG A 371 48.91 8.25 35.32
N ASN A 372 50.24 8.08 35.28
CA ASN A 372 51.10 8.63 34.22
C ASN A 372 51.52 7.60 33.15
N LYS A 373 51.02 6.35 33.20
CA LYS A 373 51.40 5.28 32.26
C LYS A 373 50.24 4.66 31.47
N ILE A 374 49.00 5.11 31.69
CA ILE A 374 47.78 4.74 30.96
C ILE A 374 47.14 6.04 30.49
#